data_AF-A0A1H6DAA8-F1
#
_entry.id   AF-A0A1H6DAA8-F1
#
_cell.length_a   1.000
_cell.length_b   1.000
_cell.length_c   1.000
_cell.angle_alpha   90.00
_cell.angle_beta   90.00
_cell.angle_gamma   90.00
#
_symmetry.space_group_name_H-M   'P 1'
#
loop_
_entity.id
_entity.type
_entity.pdbx_description
1 polymer ?
#
loop_
_entity_poly.entity_id
_entity_poly.type
_entity_poly.pdbx_seq_one_letter_code
_entity_poly.pdbx_strand_id
1 'polypeptide(L)'
;MKRIMSATALAVAALVAVLAPPAAATTAAGAPPGGHGAGHRTYPSLSGAFDNAGISAAADPSSADLDGLGNSLVAEDLAAAGWSPGTAVTVGDTRLTLPAAAPGQPDNVVADGQRIVLHGTGSALTFLLTGTAADAAGTGTISYADGSSQSYRLSAPDWYSGPSDALAVRTARRNTPSGPTALDVKLYTASVPLDARKRPTAVTLPTIAASDGSAAPEMHVFALGLRPVPAGWTATWSAAVDDSLAPYVWTDRTLRMVEHTSVGGNRVRIRLDNAFGPGPLTVGHATIAVRASGAVPVATPVTLTFGGKQQVTMPAGGQAYSDPLPFSVPADSDLLVSLYLPGTVQFAPMHSLGQQDMYSTNDGGTDDAADGADFPVNNLFGFWTVLSGIEVTGPSHSTVVALGDSITDGYASTVNGNQRWPNYLAQRLLAKDGPKAPAVADEGISGNKVLTDAFTGLPNTGTAGIKATARLDRDVLSQAGVRTVIVLEGINDVDNNAPAADVIAGLQQIAATLHSYGLRVVAGTLTPTEGCGCTTPPRADARHRINDFIRDNGGTFDAVVDFDAAIRNPADPDAMLPQYDSGDHLHPNGAGYQAMADAIDLSTL
;
A
#
# COMPACT_ATOMS: atom_id res chain seq x y z
N MET A 1 65.31 31.16 -40.86
CA MET A 1 66.04 30.13 -41.63
C MET A 1 65.04 29.42 -42.54
N LYS A 2 65.37 29.35 -43.85
CA LYS A 2 64.95 28.40 -44.92
C LYS A 2 63.50 27.86 -44.88
N ARG A 3 62.63 28.28 -45.82
CA ARG A 3 62.30 27.63 -47.13
C ARG A 3 61.80 26.18 -46.93
N ILE A 4 60.69 25.72 -47.49
CA ILE A 4 60.48 25.32 -48.91
C ILE A 4 58.99 24.94 -49.04
N MET A 5 58.23 25.59 -49.94
CA MET A 5 57.65 25.10 -51.22
C MET A 5 56.64 23.94 -51.06
N SER A 6 55.36 24.17 -51.40
CA SER A 6 54.72 23.95 -52.72
C SER A 6 54.40 22.45 -52.93
N ALA A 7 53.31 22.00 -53.55
CA ALA A 7 52.49 22.58 -54.59
C ALA A 7 51.26 21.67 -54.83
N THR A 8 50.19 22.27 -55.36
CA THR A 8 49.32 21.77 -56.47
C THR A 8 48.46 20.50 -56.28
N ALA A 9 47.26 20.37 -56.85
CA ALA A 9 46.46 21.20 -57.76
C ALA A 9 45.02 20.64 -57.85
N LEU A 10 44.08 21.56 -58.14
CA LEU A 10 42.93 21.47 -59.07
C LEU A 10 41.94 20.27 -58.96
N ALA A 11 40.62 20.41 -59.16
CA ALA A 11 39.84 21.45 -59.82
C ALA A 11 38.33 21.24 -59.59
N VAL A 12 37.61 22.36 -59.48
CA VAL A 12 36.34 22.72 -60.16
C VAL A 12 35.09 21.86 -59.93
N ALA A 13 34.04 22.45 -59.31
CA ALA A 13 32.87 22.98 -60.03
C ALA A 13 31.87 23.64 -59.05
N ALA A 14 31.38 24.81 -59.42
CA ALA A 14 30.40 25.61 -58.70
C ALA A 14 28.97 25.13 -58.94
N LEU A 15 28.07 25.32 -57.96
CA LEU A 15 26.75 25.89 -58.24
C LEU A 15 26.11 26.49 -56.98
N VAL A 16 25.50 27.65 -57.17
CA VAL A 16 24.79 28.50 -56.20
C VAL A 16 23.56 27.77 -55.64
N ALA A 17 23.37 27.82 -54.31
CA ALA A 17 22.11 27.46 -53.65
C ALA A 17 21.49 28.70 -53.00
N VAL A 18 20.23 28.94 -53.36
CA VAL A 18 19.35 30.02 -52.91
C VAL A 18 18.87 29.74 -51.48
N LEU A 19 18.90 30.77 -50.63
CA LEU A 19 18.35 30.78 -49.27
C LEU A 19 16.81 30.71 -49.30
N ALA A 20 16.23 29.79 -48.50
CA ALA A 20 14.81 29.74 -48.18
C ALA A 20 14.59 30.08 -46.68
N PRO A 21 13.56 30.86 -46.33
CA PRO A 21 13.29 31.33 -44.96
C PRO A 21 12.55 30.29 -44.09
N PRO A 22 12.49 30.45 -42.75
CA PRO A 22 11.92 29.46 -41.85
C PRO A 22 10.39 29.42 -41.93
N ALA A 23 9.82 28.21 -41.90
CA ALA A 23 8.37 28.00 -41.89
C ALA A 23 7.80 28.17 -40.47
N ALA A 24 6.75 28.99 -40.38
CA ALA A 24 6.00 29.31 -39.19
C ALA A 24 5.16 28.12 -38.67
N ALA A 25 5.06 28.02 -37.35
CA ALA A 25 4.11 27.16 -36.66
C ALA A 25 2.69 27.70 -36.83
N THR A 26 1.79 26.90 -37.39
CA THR A 26 0.36 27.18 -37.45
C THR A 26 -0.36 26.51 -36.29
N THR A 27 -1.04 27.33 -35.50
CA THR A 27 -2.06 26.97 -34.51
C THR A 27 -3.19 26.15 -35.16
N ALA A 28 -3.48 24.96 -34.63
CA ALA A 28 -4.67 24.20 -35.00
C ALA A 28 -5.82 24.56 -34.04
N ALA A 29 -6.79 25.33 -34.55
CA ALA A 29 -8.08 25.54 -33.92
C ALA A 29 -8.95 24.27 -34.04
N GLY A 30 -9.83 24.07 -33.07
CA GLY A 30 -10.57 22.82 -32.82
C GLY A 30 -11.44 22.28 -33.96
N ALA A 31 -11.59 20.97 -33.98
CA ALA A 31 -12.56 20.24 -34.78
C ALA A 31 -13.63 19.61 -33.85
N PRO A 32 -14.91 19.57 -34.25
CA PRO A 32 -16.00 19.04 -33.43
C PRO A 32 -16.00 17.50 -33.43
N PRO A 33 -16.56 16.83 -32.38
CA PRO A 33 -16.57 15.39 -32.30
C PRO A 33 -17.70 14.81 -33.18
N GLY A 34 -17.33 13.91 -34.08
CA GLY A 34 -18.29 13.15 -34.87
C GLY A 34 -17.69 11.85 -35.38
N GLY A 35 -18.28 10.73 -34.96
CA GLY A 35 -18.16 9.43 -35.63
C GLY A 35 -17.54 8.31 -34.81
N HIS A 36 -18.39 7.49 -34.17
CA HIS A 36 -18.04 6.19 -33.62
C HIS A 36 -17.58 5.23 -34.73
N GLY A 37 -16.31 4.84 -34.71
CA GLY A 37 -15.76 3.74 -35.51
C GLY A 37 -14.41 4.03 -36.18
N ALA A 38 -13.31 4.05 -35.41
CA ALA A 38 -11.95 3.95 -35.94
C ALA A 38 -11.00 3.45 -34.85
N GLY A 39 -10.05 2.57 -35.19
CA GLY A 39 -9.17 1.88 -34.23
C GLY A 39 -8.48 2.84 -33.24
N HIS A 40 -8.54 2.49 -31.96
CA HIS A 40 -7.93 3.26 -30.88
C HIS A 40 -6.46 3.55 -31.17
N ARG A 41 -6.07 4.83 -31.16
CA ARG A 41 -4.69 5.26 -31.41
C ARG A 41 -3.76 4.56 -30.42
N THR A 42 -2.74 3.88 -30.94
CA THR A 42 -1.74 3.19 -30.12
C THR A 42 -0.57 4.13 -29.87
N TYR A 43 -0.19 4.26 -28.61
CA TYR A 43 0.91 5.09 -28.15
C TYR A 43 2.05 4.23 -27.61
N PRO A 44 3.31 4.55 -27.92
CA PRO A 44 4.46 3.78 -27.46
C PRO A 44 4.71 3.88 -25.95
N SER A 45 4.14 4.89 -25.27
CA SER A 45 4.21 5.10 -23.83
C SER A 45 3.02 5.94 -23.37
N LEU A 46 2.74 5.97 -22.06
CA LEU A 46 1.70 6.83 -21.49
C LEU A 46 2.00 8.32 -21.78
N SER A 47 3.25 8.74 -21.61
CA SER A 47 3.67 10.13 -21.89
C SER A 47 3.47 10.56 -23.34
N GLY A 48 3.55 9.62 -24.30
CA GLY A 48 3.25 9.91 -25.70
C GLY A 48 1.76 10.11 -25.97
N ALA A 49 0.90 9.75 -25.01
CA ALA A 49 -0.54 9.91 -25.05
C ALA A 49 -1.05 11.11 -24.24
N PHE A 50 -0.18 11.84 -23.53
CA PHE A 50 -0.61 13.00 -22.75
C PHE A 50 -1.32 14.02 -23.64
N ASP A 51 -2.51 14.42 -23.23
CA ASP A 51 -3.42 15.28 -23.97
C ASP A 51 -4.02 16.42 -23.12
N ASN A 52 -3.79 16.39 -21.80
CA ASN A 52 -4.21 17.45 -20.90
C ASN A 52 -3.09 17.89 -19.95
N ALA A 53 -3.11 19.18 -19.59
CA ALA A 53 -2.23 19.79 -18.61
C ALA A 53 -3.01 19.93 -17.30
N GLY A 54 -2.70 19.07 -16.33
CA GLY A 54 -3.38 19.01 -15.03
C GLY A 54 -2.65 19.75 -13.91
N ILE A 55 -1.39 20.13 -14.13
CA ILE A 55 -0.49 20.71 -13.13
C ILE A 55 0.04 22.06 -13.63
N SER A 56 -0.13 23.13 -12.85
CA SER A 56 0.43 24.46 -13.13
C SER A 56 1.31 24.97 -11.99
N ALA A 57 2.18 25.93 -12.30
CA ALA A 57 2.95 26.65 -11.29
C ALA A 57 2.02 27.62 -10.53
N ALA A 58 2.24 27.80 -9.23
CA ALA A 58 1.46 28.76 -8.42
C ALA A 58 1.51 30.20 -8.97
N ALA A 59 2.60 30.55 -9.66
CA ALA A 59 2.80 31.86 -10.28
C ALA A 59 2.15 32.01 -11.67
N ASP A 60 1.72 30.91 -12.30
CA ASP A 60 1.05 30.90 -13.60
C ASP A 60 -0.11 29.88 -13.60
N PRO A 61 -1.16 30.11 -12.80
CA PRO A 61 -2.24 29.15 -12.58
C PRO A 61 -3.10 28.91 -13.82
N SER A 62 -3.11 29.86 -14.77
CA SER A 62 -3.88 29.76 -16.03
C SER A 62 -3.27 28.85 -17.08
N SER A 63 -2.08 28.30 -16.82
CA SER A 63 -1.35 27.45 -17.76
C SER A 63 -1.86 26.00 -17.83
N ALA A 64 -2.72 25.57 -16.91
CA ALA A 64 -3.26 24.22 -16.83
C ALA A 64 -4.75 24.24 -16.45
N ASP A 65 -5.49 23.21 -16.87
CA ASP A 65 -6.91 23.05 -16.60
C ASP A 65 -7.24 21.56 -16.44
N LEU A 66 -7.28 21.10 -15.19
CA LEU A 66 -7.55 19.70 -14.87
C LEU A 66 -9.05 19.38 -14.94
N ASP A 67 -9.91 20.32 -14.54
CA ASP A 67 -11.35 20.07 -14.34
C ASP A 67 -12.27 20.77 -15.36
N GLY A 68 -11.69 21.44 -16.35
CA GLY A 68 -12.42 22.22 -17.36
C GLY A 68 -12.93 23.58 -16.86
N LEU A 69 -12.63 23.95 -15.62
CA LEU A 69 -13.01 25.23 -15.00
C LEU A 69 -11.78 26.15 -14.78
N GLY A 70 -10.62 25.74 -15.30
CA GLY A 70 -9.33 26.41 -15.11
C GLY A 70 -8.68 26.11 -13.77
N ASN A 71 -9.10 25.04 -13.06
CA ASN A 71 -8.45 24.62 -11.82
C ASN A 71 -7.42 23.53 -12.09
N SER A 72 -6.34 23.50 -11.32
CA SER A 72 -5.26 22.52 -11.51
C SER A 72 -4.52 22.21 -10.20
N LEU A 73 -3.74 21.13 -10.21
CA LEU A 73 -2.80 20.82 -9.12
C LEU A 73 -1.66 21.85 -9.09
N VAL A 74 -1.15 22.14 -7.89
CA VAL A 74 -0.06 23.11 -7.69
C VAL A 74 1.28 22.37 -7.73
N ALA A 75 2.13 22.68 -8.72
CA ALA A 75 3.42 22.02 -8.93
C ALA A 75 4.33 22.09 -7.69
N GLU A 76 4.36 23.23 -7.01
CA GLU A 76 5.19 23.45 -5.83
C GLU A 76 4.72 22.62 -4.62
N ASP A 77 3.41 22.34 -4.50
CA ASP A 77 2.88 21.55 -3.38
C ASP A 77 3.14 20.06 -3.58
N LEU A 78 3.01 19.55 -4.82
CA LEU A 78 3.49 18.21 -5.18
C LEU A 78 5.01 18.11 -4.97
N ALA A 79 5.72 19.16 -5.37
CA ALA A 79 7.09 19.51 -5.03
C ALA A 79 7.46 19.16 -3.58
N ALA A 80 6.81 19.89 -2.67
CA ALA A 80 6.99 19.82 -1.24
C ALA A 80 6.59 18.46 -0.65
N ALA A 81 5.64 17.75 -1.27
CA ALA A 81 5.24 16.40 -0.89
C ALA A 81 6.24 15.31 -1.36
N GLY A 82 7.27 15.66 -2.14
CA GLY A 82 8.24 14.72 -2.70
C GLY A 82 7.85 14.11 -4.05
N TRP A 83 6.83 14.66 -4.71
CA TRP A 83 6.29 14.21 -6.00
C TRP A 83 6.77 15.13 -7.13
N SER A 84 8.09 15.17 -7.34
CA SER A 84 8.72 16.06 -8.34
C SER A 84 8.61 15.49 -9.76
N PRO A 85 8.49 16.34 -10.80
CA PRO A 85 8.43 15.90 -12.20
C PRO A 85 9.58 14.96 -12.59
N GLY A 86 9.26 13.88 -13.30
CA GLY A 86 10.21 12.90 -13.81
C GLY A 86 10.85 11.99 -12.76
N THR A 87 10.54 12.17 -11.47
CA THR A 87 11.01 11.27 -10.41
C THR A 87 10.17 9.99 -10.36
N ALA A 88 10.73 8.96 -9.73
CA ALA A 88 10.00 7.73 -9.47
C ALA A 88 9.58 7.68 -8.00
N VAL A 89 8.33 7.32 -7.76
CA VAL A 89 7.76 7.09 -6.43
C VAL A 89 7.30 5.63 -6.34
N THR A 90 7.40 5.02 -5.17
CA THR A 90 6.89 3.67 -4.94
C THR A 90 5.64 3.77 -4.07
N VAL A 91 4.52 3.22 -4.54
CA VAL A 91 3.26 3.17 -3.80
C VAL A 91 2.64 1.79 -4.01
N GLY A 92 2.29 1.10 -2.91
CA GLY A 92 1.71 -0.25 -2.97
C GLY A 92 2.59 -1.23 -3.76
N ASP A 93 3.89 -1.24 -3.48
CA ASP A 93 4.95 -2.01 -4.17
C ASP A 93 5.17 -1.70 -5.66
N THR A 94 4.40 -0.76 -6.24
CA THR A 94 4.55 -0.36 -7.63
C THR A 94 5.39 0.90 -7.75
N ARG A 95 6.46 0.82 -8.54
CA ARG A 95 7.27 1.98 -8.92
C ARG A 95 6.59 2.73 -10.06
N LEU A 96 6.13 3.95 -9.79
CA LEU A 96 5.47 4.85 -10.73
C LEU A 96 6.45 5.96 -11.12
N THR A 97 6.63 6.19 -12.41
CA THR A 97 7.43 7.33 -12.90
C THR A 97 6.48 8.48 -13.15
N LEU A 98 6.68 9.58 -12.43
CA LEU A 98 5.85 10.77 -12.55
C LEU A 98 6.09 11.47 -13.90
N PRO A 99 5.09 12.19 -14.43
CA PRO A 99 5.25 13.00 -15.62
C PRO A 99 6.49 13.90 -15.53
N ALA A 100 7.32 13.89 -16.57
CA ALA A 100 8.50 14.77 -16.65
C ALA A 100 8.17 16.15 -17.25
N ALA A 101 6.89 16.38 -17.59
CA ALA A 101 6.41 17.62 -18.16
C ALA A 101 6.65 18.79 -17.19
N ALA A 102 7.03 19.95 -17.76
CA ALA A 102 7.06 21.19 -17.00
C ALA A 102 5.61 21.62 -16.67
N PRO A 103 5.37 22.33 -15.56
CA PRO A 103 4.04 22.83 -15.24
C PRO A 103 3.44 23.63 -16.42
N GLY A 104 2.15 23.39 -16.72
CA GLY A 104 1.43 23.96 -17.85
C GLY A 104 1.66 23.25 -19.20
N GLN A 105 2.40 22.14 -19.22
CA GLN A 105 2.49 21.24 -20.37
C GLN A 105 1.66 19.97 -20.12
N PRO A 106 1.24 19.25 -21.18
CA PRO A 106 0.50 18.01 -20.99
C PRO A 106 1.24 17.02 -20.09
N ASP A 107 0.57 16.60 -19.02
CA ASP A 107 1.13 15.78 -17.93
C ASP A 107 0.26 14.57 -17.58
N ASN A 108 -0.93 14.47 -18.16
CA ASN A 108 -1.83 13.34 -17.97
C ASN A 108 -2.60 12.99 -19.25
N VAL A 109 -3.24 11.82 -19.21
CA VAL A 109 -4.18 11.36 -20.24
C VAL A 109 -5.59 11.43 -19.68
N VAL A 110 -6.51 12.10 -20.38
CA VAL A 110 -7.95 11.99 -20.12
C VAL A 110 -8.44 10.69 -20.76
N ALA A 111 -8.84 9.70 -19.95
CA ALA A 111 -9.14 8.35 -20.42
C ALA A 111 -10.34 8.30 -21.38
N ASP A 112 -10.06 7.99 -22.65
CA ASP A 112 -11.03 7.84 -23.74
C ASP A 112 -10.64 6.66 -24.66
N GLY A 113 -10.17 5.57 -24.07
CA GLY A 113 -9.80 4.38 -24.85
C GLY A 113 -8.40 4.38 -25.45
N GLN A 114 -7.50 5.28 -25.06
CA GLN A 114 -6.11 5.27 -25.56
C GLN A 114 -5.46 3.91 -25.32
N ARG A 115 -4.73 3.39 -26.32
CA ARG A 115 -3.99 2.13 -26.19
C ARG A 115 -2.52 2.41 -25.94
N ILE A 116 -2.03 2.07 -24.76
CA ILE A 116 -0.67 2.32 -24.31
C ILE A 116 0.14 1.02 -24.34
N VAL A 117 1.29 1.02 -25.01
CA VAL A 117 2.21 -0.12 -25.01
C VAL A 117 2.81 -0.32 -23.63
N LEU A 118 2.88 -1.58 -23.18
CA LEU A 118 3.47 -1.99 -21.91
C LEU A 118 4.74 -2.82 -22.14
N HIS A 119 5.69 -2.68 -21.22
CA HIS A 119 6.95 -3.42 -21.22
C HIS A 119 7.17 -4.09 -19.86
N GLY A 120 7.55 -5.36 -19.88
CA GLY A 120 7.83 -6.14 -18.67
C GLY A 120 6.72 -7.13 -18.29
N THR A 121 6.77 -7.61 -17.05
CA THR A 121 5.83 -8.55 -16.44
C THR A 121 5.54 -8.10 -15.02
N GLY A 122 4.36 -8.43 -14.49
CA GLY A 122 3.97 -8.05 -13.14
C GLY A 122 2.74 -8.83 -12.67
N SER A 123 2.42 -8.72 -11.38
CA SER A 123 1.21 -9.28 -10.76
C SER A 123 0.00 -8.36 -10.89
N ALA A 124 0.23 -7.06 -11.07
CA ALA A 124 -0.80 -6.05 -11.22
C ALA A 124 -0.32 -4.89 -12.11
N LEU A 125 -1.26 -4.12 -12.65
CA LEU A 125 -1.02 -2.83 -13.28
C LEU A 125 -1.62 -1.76 -12.37
N THR A 126 -0.78 -0.91 -11.79
CA THR A 126 -1.19 0.20 -10.92
C THR A 126 -1.19 1.50 -11.71
N PHE A 127 -2.22 2.31 -11.49
CA PHE A 127 -2.40 3.63 -12.08
C PHE A 127 -2.31 4.69 -10.99
N LEU A 128 -1.64 5.81 -11.29
CA LEU A 128 -1.78 7.08 -10.57
C LEU A 128 -2.82 7.90 -11.30
N LEU A 129 -3.93 8.21 -10.65
CA LEU A 129 -5.06 8.82 -11.30
C LEU A 129 -5.89 9.69 -10.37
N THR A 130 -6.81 10.46 -10.97
CA THR A 130 -7.87 11.15 -10.23
C THR A 130 -9.09 11.36 -11.13
N GLY A 131 -10.26 11.49 -10.53
CA GLY A 131 -11.50 11.88 -11.19
C GLY A 131 -11.72 13.39 -11.11
N THR A 132 -12.41 13.97 -12.09
CA THR A 132 -12.95 15.33 -11.99
C THR A 132 -14.45 15.32 -12.29
N ALA A 133 -15.14 16.35 -11.79
CA ALA A 133 -16.60 16.51 -11.77
C ALA A 133 -17.35 15.51 -10.86
N ALA A 134 -16.94 14.23 -10.84
CA ALA A 134 -17.39 13.20 -9.90
C ALA A 134 -16.39 12.01 -9.92
N ASP A 135 -16.66 11.00 -9.11
CA ASP A 135 -15.97 9.71 -9.23
C ASP A 135 -16.15 9.15 -10.64
N ALA A 136 -15.04 8.84 -11.30
CA ALA A 136 -15.02 8.28 -12.65
C ALA A 136 -14.79 6.77 -12.60
N ALA A 137 -15.52 5.99 -13.41
CA ALA A 137 -15.28 4.56 -13.54
C ALA A 137 -15.57 4.08 -14.95
N GLY A 138 -14.80 3.08 -15.40
CA GLY A 138 -15.00 2.49 -16.71
C GLY A 138 -14.32 1.14 -16.86
N THR A 139 -14.52 0.52 -18.03
CA THR A 139 -13.93 -0.76 -18.38
C THR A 139 -12.84 -0.57 -19.42
N GLY A 140 -11.65 -1.11 -19.16
CA GLY A 140 -10.53 -1.15 -20.09
C GLY A 140 -10.16 -2.57 -20.50
N THR A 141 -9.08 -2.72 -21.26
CA THR A 141 -8.60 -4.05 -21.69
C THR A 141 -7.08 -4.15 -21.63
N ILE A 142 -6.56 -5.20 -21.00
CA ILE A 142 -5.15 -5.60 -21.07
C ILE A 142 -4.98 -6.59 -22.22
N SER A 143 -3.94 -6.42 -23.03
CA SER A 143 -3.54 -7.36 -24.07
C SER A 143 -2.24 -8.06 -23.70
N TYR A 144 -2.14 -9.34 -24.04
CA TYR A 144 -0.99 -10.17 -23.72
C TYR A 144 -0.23 -10.62 -24.97
N ALA A 145 1.03 -11.02 -24.78
CA ALA A 145 1.91 -11.44 -25.86
C ALA A 145 1.48 -12.76 -26.54
N ASP A 146 0.66 -13.56 -25.88
CA ASP A 146 0.07 -14.80 -26.43
C ASP A 146 -1.16 -14.54 -27.32
N GLY A 147 -1.54 -13.27 -27.51
CA GLY A 147 -2.72 -12.85 -28.27
C GLY A 147 -4.02 -12.82 -27.46
N SER A 148 -4.01 -13.27 -26.21
CA SER A 148 -5.17 -13.15 -25.32
C SER A 148 -5.35 -11.74 -24.78
N SER A 149 -6.55 -11.46 -24.27
CA SER A 149 -6.89 -10.20 -23.61
C SER A 149 -7.69 -10.44 -22.33
N GLN A 150 -7.68 -9.45 -21.45
CA GLN A 150 -8.41 -9.43 -20.19
C GLN A 150 -9.13 -8.09 -20.05
N SER A 151 -10.43 -8.14 -19.79
CA SER A 151 -11.21 -6.96 -19.39
C SER A 151 -10.90 -6.61 -17.94
N TYR A 152 -10.85 -5.32 -17.62
CA TYR A 152 -10.72 -4.85 -16.23
C TYR A 152 -11.63 -3.65 -16.00
N ARG A 153 -12.06 -3.45 -14.75
CA ARG A 153 -12.74 -2.23 -14.30
C ARG A 153 -11.74 -1.36 -13.54
N LEU A 154 -11.80 -0.05 -13.78
CA LEU A 154 -10.98 0.94 -13.10
C LEU A 154 -11.88 2.06 -12.60
N SER A 155 -11.61 2.53 -11.39
CA SER A 155 -12.28 3.67 -10.76
C SER A 155 -11.26 4.68 -10.28
N ALA A 156 -11.62 5.95 -10.38
CA ALA A 156 -10.86 7.10 -9.95
C ALA A 156 -11.78 7.99 -9.12
N PRO A 157 -11.57 8.09 -7.80
CA PRO A 157 -12.34 9.02 -6.99
C PRO A 157 -12.09 10.47 -7.41
N ASP A 158 -13.07 11.33 -7.17
CA ASP A 158 -12.94 12.76 -7.44
C ASP A 158 -11.78 13.40 -6.65
N TRP A 159 -11.03 14.26 -7.34
CA TRP A 159 -9.78 14.83 -6.85
C TRP A 159 -9.90 15.70 -5.60
N TYR A 160 -11.08 16.24 -5.24
CA TYR A 160 -11.22 16.98 -3.98
C TYR A 160 -12.24 16.34 -3.03
N SER A 161 -13.37 15.85 -3.56
CA SER A 161 -14.45 15.26 -2.77
C SER A 161 -14.30 13.76 -2.53
N GLY A 162 -13.42 13.07 -3.27
CA GLY A 162 -13.13 11.65 -3.09
C GLY A 162 -12.59 11.35 -1.69
N PRO A 163 -12.57 10.06 -1.30
CA PRO A 163 -12.25 9.68 0.07
C PRO A 163 -10.75 9.87 0.35
N SER A 164 -10.38 9.90 1.64
CA SER A 164 -8.97 10.04 2.05
C SER A 164 -8.29 8.69 2.28
N ASP A 165 -9.05 7.61 2.40
CA ASP A 165 -8.59 6.26 2.71
C ASP A 165 -7.78 5.61 1.58
N ALA A 166 -8.06 5.97 0.33
CA ALA A 166 -7.40 5.41 -0.85
C ALA A 166 -6.34 6.34 -1.47
N LEU A 167 -6.04 7.48 -0.83
CA LEU A 167 -5.15 8.49 -1.41
C LEU A 167 -3.72 7.97 -1.51
N ALA A 168 -3.03 8.35 -2.59
CA ALA A 168 -1.59 8.20 -2.73
C ALA A 168 -0.86 9.46 -2.24
N VAL A 169 -1.39 10.64 -2.55
CA VAL A 169 -0.89 11.92 -2.05
C VAL A 169 -2.00 12.96 -1.98
N ARG A 170 -1.89 13.87 -1.02
CA ARG A 170 -2.78 15.02 -0.84
C ARG A 170 -1.96 16.30 -0.77
N THR A 171 -2.40 17.35 -1.45
CA THR A 171 -1.85 18.71 -1.33
C THR A 171 -2.92 19.68 -0.82
N ALA A 172 -2.52 20.68 -0.05
CA ALA A 172 -3.43 21.58 0.67
C ALA A 172 -3.99 22.74 -0.18
N ARG A 173 -3.57 22.86 -1.44
CA ARG A 173 -4.03 23.90 -2.35
C ARG A 173 -4.30 23.34 -3.74
N ARG A 174 -5.17 24.04 -4.46
CA ARG A 174 -5.30 23.98 -5.91
C ARG A 174 -5.00 25.34 -6.52
N ASN A 175 -4.64 25.37 -7.79
CA ASN A 175 -4.70 26.57 -8.60
C ASN A 175 -6.12 26.79 -9.13
N THR A 176 -6.52 28.06 -9.23
CA THR A 176 -7.73 28.54 -9.88
C THR A 176 -7.35 29.67 -10.84
N PRO A 177 -8.22 30.13 -11.76
CA PRO A 177 -7.87 31.24 -12.67
C PRO A 177 -7.45 32.54 -11.97
N SER A 178 -7.82 32.73 -10.70
CA SER A 178 -7.47 33.90 -9.89
C SER A 178 -6.25 33.70 -8.98
N GLY A 179 -5.65 32.50 -8.97
CA GLY A 179 -4.51 32.15 -8.12
C GLY A 179 -4.71 30.89 -7.27
N PRO A 180 -3.70 30.51 -6.48
CA PRO A 180 -3.80 29.38 -5.57
C PRO A 180 -4.83 29.62 -4.46
N THR A 181 -5.64 28.60 -4.15
CA THR A 181 -6.64 28.62 -3.08
C THR A 181 -6.49 27.40 -2.18
N ALA A 182 -6.72 27.56 -0.88
CA ALA A 182 -6.70 26.44 0.06
C ALA A 182 -7.86 25.48 -0.23
N LEU A 183 -7.51 24.26 -0.62
CA LEU A 183 -8.42 23.13 -0.83
C LEU A 183 -7.57 21.87 -0.89
N ASP A 184 -7.94 20.86 -0.10
CA ASP A 184 -7.32 19.55 -0.20
C ASP A 184 -7.67 18.91 -1.54
N VAL A 185 -6.64 18.64 -2.34
CA VAL A 185 -6.75 17.90 -3.60
C VAL A 185 -5.85 16.67 -3.57
N LYS A 186 -6.28 15.61 -4.23
CA LYS A 186 -5.83 14.24 -4.02
C LYS A 186 -5.52 13.57 -5.35
N LEU A 187 -4.45 12.77 -5.33
CA LEU A 187 -4.17 11.74 -6.31
C LEU A 187 -4.33 10.38 -5.65
N TYR A 188 -4.81 9.42 -6.43
CA TYR A 188 -5.12 8.07 -5.98
C TYR A 188 -4.29 7.05 -6.72
N THR A 189 -4.07 5.91 -6.09
CA THR A 189 -3.61 4.71 -6.79
C THR A 189 -4.71 3.67 -6.89
N ALA A 190 -4.84 3.08 -8.07
CA ALA A 190 -5.74 1.94 -8.29
C ALA A 190 -4.99 0.85 -9.05
N SER A 191 -5.12 -0.39 -8.58
CA SER A 191 -4.44 -1.56 -9.16
C SER A 191 -5.45 -2.52 -9.79
N VAL A 192 -5.09 -3.08 -10.94
CA VAL A 192 -5.85 -4.15 -11.59
C VAL A 192 -4.99 -5.41 -11.71
N PRO A 193 -5.55 -6.61 -11.45
CA PRO A 193 -4.79 -7.84 -11.47
C PRO A 193 -4.30 -8.17 -12.89
N LEU A 194 -3.10 -8.74 -12.98
CA LEU A 194 -2.54 -9.32 -14.20
C LEU A 194 -2.38 -10.83 -14.05
N ASP A 195 -2.53 -11.59 -15.14
CA ASP A 195 -2.05 -12.97 -15.14
C ASP A 195 -0.52 -12.96 -15.13
N ALA A 196 0.06 -13.18 -13.94
CA ALA A 196 1.51 -13.15 -13.73
C ALA A 196 2.31 -14.16 -14.58
N ARG A 197 1.63 -15.14 -15.21
CA ARG A 197 2.26 -16.10 -16.14
C ARG A 197 2.34 -15.56 -17.57
N LYS A 198 1.63 -14.47 -17.86
CA LYS A 198 1.56 -13.85 -19.18
C LYS A 198 2.31 -12.53 -19.19
N ARG A 199 2.84 -12.17 -20.35
CA ARG A 199 3.51 -10.89 -20.57
C ARG A 199 2.51 -9.87 -21.15
N PRO A 200 2.11 -8.83 -20.40
CA PRO A 200 1.27 -7.77 -20.97
C PRO A 200 2.04 -7.02 -22.06
N THR A 201 1.35 -6.62 -23.12
CA THR A 201 1.90 -5.89 -24.27
C THR A 201 1.28 -4.53 -24.45
N ALA A 202 0.05 -4.33 -23.99
CA ALA A 202 -0.61 -3.05 -23.99
C ALA A 202 -1.77 -3.01 -22.99
N VAL A 203 -2.13 -1.81 -22.57
CA VAL A 203 -3.37 -1.49 -21.87
C VAL A 203 -4.18 -0.53 -22.72
N THR A 204 -5.46 -0.82 -22.92
CA THR A 204 -6.44 0.11 -23.45
C THR A 204 -7.16 0.72 -22.25
N LEU A 205 -7.00 2.04 -22.06
CA LEU A 205 -7.66 2.78 -20.98
C LEU A 205 -9.19 2.71 -21.12
N PRO A 206 -9.95 2.92 -20.04
CA PRO A 206 -11.40 2.99 -20.14
C PRO A 206 -11.87 4.16 -21.00
N THR A 207 -13.05 4.02 -21.61
CA THR A 207 -13.86 5.16 -22.05
C THR A 207 -14.84 5.49 -20.93
N ILE A 208 -14.84 6.73 -20.47
CA ILE A 208 -15.77 7.21 -19.43
C ILE A 208 -16.98 7.83 -20.12
N ALA A 209 -18.17 7.29 -19.87
CA ALA A 209 -19.41 7.79 -20.46
C ALA A 209 -20.15 8.67 -19.44
N ALA A 210 -20.74 9.78 -19.89
CA ALA A 210 -21.70 10.54 -19.09
C ALA A 210 -22.93 9.67 -18.80
N SER A 211 -23.34 9.61 -17.53
CA SER A 211 -24.49 8.81 -17.10
C SER A 211 -25.86 9.47 -17.34
N ASP A 212 -25.91 10.80 -17.50
CA ASP A 212 -27.20 11.54 -17.48
C ASP A 212 -27.23 12.89 -18.23
N GLY A 213 -26.23 13.21 -19.05
CA GLY A 213 -26.20 14.49 -19.81
C GLY A 213 -25.68 15.70 -19.01
N SER A 214 -25.17 15.50 -17.79
CA SER A 214 -24.24 16.42 -17.13
C SER A 214 -22.86 16.41 -17.80
N ALA A 215 -21.94 17.32 -17.39
CA ALA A 215 -20.54 17.21 -17.79
C ALA A 215 -20.03 15.82 -17.36
N ALA A 216 -19.54 15.03 -18.32
CA ALA A 216 -19.09 13.67 -18.05
C ALA A 216 -17.99 13.70 -16.98
N PRO A 217 -18.00 12.81 -15.99
CA PRO A 217 -16.83 12.65 -15.14
C PRO A 217 -15.65 12.26 -16.02
N GLU A 218 -14.48 12.85 -15.75
CA GLU A 218 -13.26 12.54 -16.48
C GLU A 218 -12.29 11.78 -15.57
N MET A 219 -11.55 10.83 -16.16
CA MET A 219 -10.50 10.09 -15.46
C MET A 219 -9.15 10.54 -16.01
N HIS A 220 -8.34 11.15 -15.16
CA HIS A 220 -7.02 11.66 -15.49
C HIS A 220 -5.96 10.66 -15.04
N VAL A 221 -5.18 10.12 -15.97
CA VAL A 221 -4.10 9.15 -15.68
C VAL A 221 -2.74 9.81 -15.82
N PHE A 222 -2.04 9.99 -14.71
CA PHE A 222 -0.73 10.66 -14.64
C PHE A 222 0.44 9.69 -14.78
N ALA A 223 0.30 8.48 -14.23
CA ALA A 223 1.32 7.45 -14.31
C ALA A 223 0.70 6.05 -14.31
N LEU A 224 1.46 5.08 -14.80
CA LEU A 224 1.15 3.67 -14.64
C LEU A 224 2.44 2.87 -14.45
N GLY A 225 2.34 1.73 -13.76
CA GLY A 225 3.46 0.85 -13.48
C GLY A 225 3.02 -0.59 -13.27
N LEU A 226 3.91 -1.53 -13.57
CA LEU A 226 3.69 -2.95 -13.28
C LEU A 226 4.16 -3.25 -11.86
N ARG A 227 3.28 -3.79 -11.01
CA ARG A 227 3.67 -4.33 -9.71
C ARG A 227 4.59 -5.54 -9.92
N PRO A 228 5.80 -5.55 -9.36
CA PRO A 228 6.71 -6.67 -9.54
C PRO A 228 6.11 -7.95 -8.94
N VAL A 229 6.49 -9.10 -9.50
CA VAL A 229 6.30 -10.38 -8.82
C VAL A 229 7.53 -10.58 -7.94
N PRO A 230 7.45 -10.53 -6.60
CA PRO A 230 8.60 -10.63 -5.72
C PRO A 230 9.06 -12.09 -5.61
N ALA A 231 9.55 -12.64 -6.73
CA ALA A 231 9.89 -14.05 -6.86
C ALA A 231 10.94 -14.46 -5.83
N GLY A 232 10.59 -15.46 -5.01
CA GLY A 232 11.46 -16.01 -3.97
C GLY A 232 11.48 -15.23 -2.66
N TRP A 233 10.75 -14.11 -2.56
CA TRP A 233 10.54 -13.39 -1.31
C TRP A 233 9.24 -13.82 -0.63
N THR A 234 9.27 -13.89 0.69
CA THR A 234 8.11 -14.11 1.55
C THR A 234 8.13 -13.09 2.69
N ALA A 235 6.97 -12.52 3.01
CA ALA A 235 6.82 -11.62 4.16
C ALA A 235 6.86 -12.42 5.47
N THR A 236 7.97 -12.35 6.21
CA THR A 236 8.12 -13.06 7.49
C THR A 236 7.54 -12.28 8.67
N TRP A 237 7.39 -10.97 8.51
CA TRP A 237 6.76 -10.09 9.49
C TRP A 237 6.21 -8.89 8.73
N SER A 238 5.08 -8.37 9.18
CA SER A 238 4.49 -7.13 8.69
C SER A 238 3.62 -6.50 9.78
N ALA A 239 3.30 -5.24 9.60
CA ALA A 239 2.32 -4.52 10.40
C ALA A 239 1.63 -3.47 9.52
N ALA A 240 0.30 -3.51 9.48
CA ALA A 240 -0.50 -2.56 8.74
C ALA A 240 -0.41 -1.17 9.39
N VAL A 241 -0.09 -0.13 8.61
CA VAL A 241 -0.17 1.24 9.11
C VAL A 241 -1.64 1.61 9.34
N ASP A 242 -1.97 1.95 10.57
CA ASP A 242 -3.29 2.47 10.92
C ASP A 242 -3.39 3.97 10.62
N ASP A 243 -4.50 4.57 11.01
CA ASP A 243 -4.83 5.95 10.70
C ASP A 243 -4.27 6.97 11.70
N SER A 244 -3.50 6.50 12.69
CA SER A 244 -2.80 7.33 13.67
C SER A 244 -1.42 7.76 13.19
N LEU A 245 -0.93 8.85 13.79
CA LEU A 245 0.44 9.34 13.63
C LEU A 245 1.15 9.34 14.97
N ALA A 246 2.44 9.01 14.98
CA ALA A 246 3.28 9.05 16.17
C ALA A 246 2.97 10.31 16.99
N PRO A 247 2.55 10.20 18.27
CA PRO A 247 2.08 11.34 19.04
C PRO A 247 3.22 12.25 19.51
N TYR A 248 4.43 12.00 18.99
CA TYR A 248 5.67 12.62 19.40
C TYR A 248 6.33 13.27 18.19
N VAL A 249 6.80 14.50 18.39
CA VAL A 249 7.78 15.11 17.51
C VAL A 249 9.14 14.57 17.93
N TRP A 250 9.85 13.92 17.02
CA TRP A 250 11.22 13.48 17.26
C TRP A 250 12.20 14.42 16.59
N THR A 251 13.37 14.62 17.20
CA THR A 251 14.48 15.34 16.56
C THR A 251 15.77 14.57 16.76
N ASP A 252 16.45 14.21 15.68
CA ASP A 252 17.71 13.45 15.70
C ASP A 252 17.63 12.21 16.61
N ARG A 253 16.75 11.27 16.23
CA ARG A 253 16.32 10.17 17.10
C ARG A 253 16.65 8.82 16.48
N THR A 254 17.20 7.89 17.27
CA THR A 254 17.32 6.49 16.87
C THR A 254 16.21 5.67 17.54
N LEU A 255 15.40 5.01 16.73
CA LEU A 255 14.41 4.04 17.16
C LEU A 255 14.99 2.64 16.99
N ARG A 256 14.72 1.73 17.91
CA ARG A 256 15.07 0.31 17.83
C ARG A 256 13.84 -0.51 18.18
N MET A 257 13.24 -1.10 17.15
CA MET A 257 12.02 -1.89 17.24
C MET A 257 12.37 -3.39 17.27
N VAL A 258 11.47 -4.18 17.84
CA VAL A 258 11.55 -5.64 17.95
C VAL A 258 10.48 -6.23 17.05
N GLU A 259 10.87 -7.19 16.22
CA GLU A 259 9.98 -7.83 15.25
C GLU A 259 10.09 -9.35 15.36
N HIS A 260 8.95 -10.02 15.52
CA HIS A 260 8.91 -11.47 15.66
C HIS A 260 8.66 -12.15 14.31
N THR A 261 9.63 -12.92 13.83
CA THR A 261 9.62 -13.55 12.51
C THR A 261 8.79 -14.83 12.49
N SER A 262 7.94 -15.01 11.46
CA SER A 262 7.28 -16.30 11.21
C SER A 262 8.20 -17.34 10.57
N VAL A 263 8.99 -17.00 9.54
CA VAL A 263 9.88 -17.94 8.83
C VAL A 263 11.29 -17.39 8.68
N GLY A 264 12.27 -18.30 8.64
CA GLY A 264 13.67 -17.93 8.45
C GLY A 264 14.06 -17.78 6.98
N GLY A 265 15.24 -17.20 6.75
CA GLY A 265 15.82 -17.05 5.41
C GLY A 265 17.29 -16.65 5.42
N ASN A 266 17.90 -16.56 4.24
CA ASN A 266 19.33 -16.29 4.06
C ASN A 266 19.64 -14.92 3.45
N ARG A 267 18.60 -14.21 3.00
CA ARG A 267 18.66 -12.80 2.66
C ARG A 267 17.43 -12.12 3.23
N VAL A 268 17.59 -10.86 3.58
CA VAL A 268 16.53 -10.03 4.15
C VAL A 268 16.44 -8.71 3.39
N ARG A 269 15.24 -8.15 3.34
CA ARG A 269 15.01 -6.74 3.04
C ARG A 269 13.89 -6.22 3.92
N ILE A 270 13.91 -4.93 4.20
CA ILE A 270 12.83 -4.26 4.94
C ILE A 270 12.02 -3.37 4.00
N ARG A 271 10.76 -3.20 4.34
CA ARG A 271 9.86 -2.22 3.73
C ARG A 271 9.60 -1.10 4.72
N LEU A 272 9.83 0.12 4.26
CA LEU A 272 9.52 1.36 4.95
C LEU A 272 8.33 2.02 4.25
N ASP A 273 7.45 2.62 5.04
CA ASP A 273 6.21 3.25 4.59
C ASP A 273 6.08 4.66 5.19
N ASN A 274 5.64 5.62 4.38
CA ASN A 274 5.26 6.98 4.76
C ASN A 274 3.78 7.24 4.47
N ALA A 275 2.94 6.22 4.65
CA ALA A 275 1.49 6.29 4.53
C ALA A 275 0.92 7.44 5.36
N PHE A 276 -0.07 8.14 4.81
CA PHE A 276 -0.77 9.29 5.40
C PHE A 276 0.08 10.53 5.70
N GLY A 277 1.41 10.42 5.79
CA GLY A 277 2.32 11.52 6.06
C GLY A 277 2.15 12.65 5.03
N PRO A 278 2.03 13.92 5.45
CA PRO A 278 1.76 15.03 4.54
C PRO A 278 3.00 15.53 3.80
N GLY A 279 4.18 15.00 4.11
CA GLY A 279 5.45 15.40 3.50
C GLY A 279 6.48 14.28 3.53
N PRO A 280 7.65 14.49 2.91
CA PRO A 280 8.70 13.49 2.83
C PRO A 280 9.26 13.10 4.20
N LEU A 281 9.50 11.80 4.41
CA LEU A 281 10.13 11.26 5.62
C LEU A 281 11.49 10.66 5.25
N THR A 282 12.53 11.03 5.98
CA THR A 282 13.90 10.56 5.74
C THR A 282 14.35 9.62 6.85
N VAL A 283 14.88 8.45 6.45
CA VAL A 283 15.64 7.55 7.33
C VAL A 283 17.11 7.71 6.97
N GLY A 284 17.89 8.23 7.91
CA GLY A 284 19.32 8.55 7.72
C GLY A 284 20.21 7.32 7.71
N HIS A 285 19.85 6.32 8.52
CA HIS A 285 20.55 5.04 8.64
C HIS A 285 19.58 3.98 9.18
N ALA A 286 19.66 2.77 8.64
CA ALA A 286 18.90 1.62 9.13
C ALA A 286 19.82 0.41 9.34
N THR A 287 19.59 -0.34 10.41
CA THR A 287 20.31 -1.58 10.71
C THR A 287 19.35 -2.71 11.09
N ILE A 288 19.84 -3.94 10.98
CA ILE A 288 19.13 -5.16 11.40
C ILE A 288 20.06 -6.07 12.21
N ALA A 289 19.51 -6.71 13.25
CA ALA A 289 20.21 -7.72 14.03
C ALA A 289 19.25 -8.81 14.54
N VAL A 290 19.79 -9.98 14.90
CA VAL A 290 19.04 -10.95 15.71
C VAL A 290 19.07 -10.49 17.16
N ARG A 291 17.91 -10.49 17.83
CA ARG A 291 17.78 -10.05 19.22
C ARG A 291 18.33 -11.12 20.18
N ALA A 292 19.09 -10.69 21.17
CA ALA A 292 19.47 -11.55 22.31
C ALA A 292 18.47 -11.38 23.47
N SER A 293 18.31 -10.13 23.93
CA SER A 293 17.37 -9.77 25.01
C SER A 293 17.24 -8.26 25.08
N GLY A 294 16.06 -7.72 25.41
CA GLY A 294 15.87 -6.28 25.50
C GLY A 294 16.25 -5.58 24.19
N ALA A 295 17.03 -4.50 24.28
CA ALA A 295 17.61 -3.79 23.13
C ALA A 295 18.94 -4.41 22.62
N VAL A 296 19.42 -5.51 23.23
CA VAL A 296 20.75 -6.09 22.98
C VAL A 296 20.68 -7.09 21.82
N PRO A 297 21.48 -6.92 20.77
CA PRO A 297 21.59 -7.88 19.69
C PRO A 297 22.57 -9.02 20.02
N VAL A 298 22.41 -10.17 19.36
CA VAL A 298 23.33 -11.32 19.46
C VAL A 298 24.71 -11.00 18.88
N ALA A 299 24.75 -10.15 17.86
CA ALA A 299 25.96 -9.72 17.16
C ALA A 299 25.83 -8.25 16.75
N THR A 300 26.92 -7.68 16.22
CA THR A 300 26.89 -6.30 15.70
C THR A 300 25.77 -6.13 14.67
N PRO A 301 24.91 -5.10 14.82
CA PRO A 301 23.89 -4.78 13.83
C PRO A 301 24.49 -4.55 12.43
N VAL A 302 23.79 -5.02 11.41
CA VAL A 302 24.23 -4.92 10.02
C VAL A 302 23.48 -3.79 9.32
N THR A 303 24.22 -2.87 8.72
CA THR A 303 23.65 -1.75 7.95
C THR A 303 22.87 -2.24 6.74
N LEU A 304 21.71 -1.62 6.54
CA LEU A 304 20.88 -1.74 5.34
C LEU A 304 21.17 -0.59 4.39
N THR A 305 21.05 -0.84 3.09
CA THR A 305 21.18 0.19 2.05
C THR A 305 19.92 0.29 1.21
N PHE A 306 19.76 1.39 0.49
CA PHE A 306 18.63 1.71 -0.39
C PHE A 306 19.19 2.26 -1.70
N GLY A 307 19.16 1.46 -2.77
CA GLY A 307 19.81 1.83 -4.03
C GLY A 307 21.31 2.08 -3.86
N GLY A 308 21.98 1.33 -2.98
CA GLY A 308 23.40 1.43 -2.65
C GLY A 308 23.77 2.54 -1.67
N LYS A 309 22.80 3.27 -1.10
CA LYS A 309 23.03 4.36 -0.13
C LYS A 309 22.53 3.97 1.26
N GLN A 310 23.13 4.49 2.33
CA GLN A 310 22.68 4.23 3.70
C GLN A 310 21.37 4.98 4.06
N GLN A 311 21.08 6.07 3.33
CA GLN A 311 19.94 6.94 3.57
C GLN A 311 18.88 6.76 2.48
N VAL A 312 17.61 6.91 2.88
CA VAL A 312 16.47 6.98 1.96
C VAL A 312 15.46 8.04 2.41
N THR A 313 14.80 8.66 1.45
CA THR A 313 13.67 9.58 1.68
C THR A 313 12.46 9.04 0.94
N MET A 314 11.37 8.82 1.68
CA MET A 314 10.07 8.45 1.12
C MET A 314 9.24 9.72 0.92
N PRO A 315 8.59 9.91 -0.24
CA PRO A 315 7.66 11.03 -0.41
C PRO A 315 6.40 10.81 0.47
N ALA A 316 5.55 11.81 0.56
CA ALA A 316 4.22 11.68 1.18
C ALA A 316 3.46 10.50 0.55
N GLY A 317 2.96 9.58 1.38
CA GLY A 317 2.25 8.37 0.95
C GLY A 317 3.10 7.34 0.20
N GLY A 318 4.42 7.54 0.11
CA GLY A 318 5.34 6.64 -0.60
C GLY A 318 6.00 5.60 0.30
N GLN A 319 6.62 4.62 -0.35
CA GLN A 319 7.33 3.50 0.28
C GLN A 319 8.79 3.44 -0.18
N ALA A 320 9.62 2.73 0.58
CA ALA A 320 10.97 2.35 0.21
C ALA A 320 11.28 0.91 0.62
N TYR A 321 12.08 0.22 -0.18
CA TYR A 321 12.65 -1.09 0.16
C TYR A 321 14.15 -0.98 0.30
N SER A 322 14.71 -1.65 1.30
CA SER A 322 16.16 -1.83 1.34
C SER A 322 16.62 -2.74 0.21
N ASP A 323 17.87 -2.56 -0.20
CA ASP A 323 18.57 -3.52 -1.04
C ASP A 323 18.61 -4.88 -0.33
N PRO A 324 18.52 -5.99 -1.07
CA PRO A 324 18.64 -7.33 -0.49
C PRO A 324 19.98 -7.56 0.21
N LEU A 325 19.95 -7.80 1.52
CA LEU A 325 21.12 -8.04 2.37
C LEU A 325 21.31 -9.56 2.61
N PRO A 326 22.48 -10.16 2.32
CA PRO A 326 22.81 -11.49 2.83
C PRO A 326 22.86 -11.49 4.36
N PHE A 327 21.88 -12.13 4.99
CA PHE A 327 21.70 -12.13 6.44
C PHE A 327 20.88 -13.36 6.83
N SER A 328 21.34 -14.11 7.83
CA SER A 328 20.64 -15.31 8.30
C SER A 328 19.55 -14.90 9.29
N VAL A 329 18.30 -14.95 8.85
CA VAL A 329 17.12 -14.73 9.69
C VAL A 329 16.68 -16.09 10.24
N PRO A 330 16.71 -16.32 11.57
CA PRO A 330 16.09 -17.50 12.17
C PRO A 330 14.56 -17.42 12.09
N ALA A 331 13.88 -18.56 12.04
CA ALA A 331 12.41 -18.62 12.12
C ALA A 331 11.94 -18.50 13.57
N ASP A 332 10.70 -18.05 13.80
CA ASP A 332 10.08 -17.96 15.14
C ASP A 332 10.99 -17.25 16.15
N SER A 333 11.54 -16.12 15.74
CA SER A 333 12.61 -15.43 16.45
C SER A 333 12.49 -13.91 16.37
N ASP A 334 12.99 -13.23 17.38
CA ASP A 334 12.98 -11.77 17.44
C ASP A 334 14.18 -11.17 16.69
N LEU A 335 13.90 -10.15 15.90
CA LEU A 335 14.87 -9.25 15.29
C LEU A 335 14.89 -7.90 16.03
N LEU A 336 15.95 -7.14 15.78
CA LEU A 336 16.04 -5.74 16.12
C LEU A 336 16.24 -4.96 14.82
N VAL A 337 15.30 -4.10 14.46
CA VAL A 337 15.47 -3.10 13.39
C VAL A 337 15.66 -1.74 14.01
N SER A 338 16.79 -1.08 13.72
CA SER A 338 17.03 0.29 14.17
C SER A 338 16.91 1.27 13.02
N LEU A 339 16.21 2.39 13.23
CA LEU A 339 16.05 3.48 12.28
C LEU A 339 16.53 4.79 12.92
N TYR A 340 17.52 5.43 12.33
CA TYR A 340 17.91 6.80 12.68
C TYR A 340 17.11 7.80 11.83
N LEU A 341 16.42 8.71 12.50
CA LEU A 341 15.59 9.77 11.94
C LEU A 341 16.32 11.11 12.11
N PRO A 342 17.02 11.63 11.07
CA PRO A 342 17.75 12.89 11.15
C PRO A 342 16.81 14.09 11.10
N GLY A 343 17.17 15.14 11.82
CA GLY A 343 16.38 16.37 11.92
C GLY A 343 15.03 16.12 12.61
N THR A 344 14.10 17.05 12.43
CA THR A 344 12.80 17.00 13.08
C THR A 344 11.76 16.24 12.25
N VAL A 345 11.19 15.19 12.81
CA VAL A 345 10.06 14.44 12.26
C VAL A 345 8.79 14.88 12.99
N GLN A 346 7.93 15.62 12.28
CA GLN A 346 6.64 16.12 12.81
C GLN A 346 5.55 15.05 12.79
N PHE A 347 5.60 14.17 11.80
CA PHE A 347 4.60 13.14 11.55
C PHE A 347 5.32 11.87 11.13
N ALA A 348 5.01 10.75 11.78
CA ALA A 348 5.45 9.43 11.36
C ALA A 348 4.25 8.48 11.36
N PRO A 349 4.07 7.65 10.32
CA PRO A 349 3.02 6.64 10.30
C PRO A 349 3.21 5.65 11.43
N MET A 350 2.12 5.12 11.97
CA MET A 350 2.21 4.09 13.01
C MET A 350 1.29 2.89 12.77
N HIS A 351 1.59 1.84 13.51
CA HIS A 351 0.65 0.81 13.89
C HIS A 351 0.56 0.81 15.42
N SER A 352 -0.60 1.18 15.97
CA SER A 352 -0.79 1.56 17.36
C SER A 352 -0.62 0.41 18.36
N LEU A 353 -0.98 -0.82 17.99
CA LEU A 353 -0.97 -1.96 18.90
C LEU A 353 0.28 -2.84 18.74
N GLY A 354 1.40 -2.43 19.34
CA GLY A 354 2.64 -3.21 19.29
C GLY A 354 2.61 -4.51 20.09
N GLN A 355 2.00 -4.52 21.29
CA GLN A 355 2.17 -5.61 22.29
C GLN A 355 3.64 -6.03 22.52
N GLN A 356 4.56 -5.09 22.31
CA GLN A 356 5.99 -5.34 22.25
C GLN A 356 6.73 -4.08 22.72
N ASP A 357 7.73 -4.26 23.59
CA ASP A 357 8.59 -3.17 24.03
C ASP A 357 9.57 -2.80 22.92
N MET A 358 9.57 -1.51 22.58
CA MET A 358 10.49 -0.87 21.65
C MET A 358 11.33 0.18 22.37
N TYR A 359 12.49 0.51 21.83
CA TYR A 359 13.49 1.35 22.49
C TYR A 359 13.82 2.57 21.65
N SER A 360 14.09 3.70 22.28
CA SER A 360 14.67 4.85 21.59
C SER A 360 15.64 5.64 22.45
N THR A 361 16.50 6.39 21.77
CA THR A 361 17.44 7.35 22.37
C THR A 361 16.67 8.58 22.90
N ASN A 362 17.35 9.67 23.26
CA ASN A 362 16.68 10.97 23.52
C ASN A 362 16.67 11.83 22.26
N ASP A 363 15.88 12.91 22.27
CA ASP A 363 15.92 13.91 21.21
C ASP A 363 17.23 14.70 21.25
N GLY A 364 17.70 15.13 20.07
CA GLY A 364 19.02 15.71 19.89
C GLY A 364 20.16 14.69 20.06
N GLY A 365 19.85 13.40 19.90
CA GLY A 365 20.80 12.30 19.98
C GLY A 365 21.66 12.15 18.74
N THR A 366 22.48 11.09 18.73
CA THR A 366 23.30 10.69 17.58
C THR A 366 22.64 9.56 16.79
N ASP A 367 23.23 9.26 15.63
CA ASP A 367 22.96 7.99 14.94
C ASP A 367 23.57 6.85 15.75
N ASP A 368 22.73 6.19 16.54
CA ASP A 368 23.07 5.06 17.41
C ASP A 368 22.53 3.74 16.81
N ALA A 369 22.17 3.74 15.52
CA ALA A 369 21.52 2.59 14.89
C ALA A 369 22.45 1.36 14.82
N ALA A 370 23.77 1.57 14.76
CA ALA A 370 24.77 0.50 14.74
C ALA A 370 25.20 0.01 16.14
N ASP A 371 24.74 0.65 17.21
CA ASP A 371 25.18 0.32 18.57
C ASP A 371 24.74 -1.08 18.97
N GLY A 372 25.63 -1.81 19.64
CA GLY A 372 25.37 -3.19 20.04
C GLY A 372 24.63 -3.23 21.38
N ALA A 373 25.32 -3.80 22.37
CA ALA A 373 24.84 -3.87 23.75
C ALA A 373 24.83 -2.52 24.47
N ASP A 374 25.50 -1.52 23.90
CA ASP A 374 25.69 -0.16 24.41
C ASP A 374 24.63 0.84 23.92
N PHE A 375 23.64 0.38 23.14
CA PHE A 375 22.54 1.23 22.66
C PHE A 375 21.87 2.00 23.82
N PRO A 376 21.81 3.35 23.76
CA PRO A 376 21.20 4.16 24.81
C PRO A 376 19.67 3.98 24.86
N VAL A 377 19.20 3.13 25.77
CA VAL A 377 17.76 3.00 26.05
C VAL A 377 17.33 4.14 26.96
N ASN A 378 16.82 5.22 26.38
CA ASN A 378 16.29 6.35 27.15
C ASN A 378 14.77 6.30 27.31
N ASN A 379 14.06 5.73 26.33
CA ASN A 379 12.60 5.68 26.33
C ASN A 379 12.10 4.33 25.83
N LEU A 380 10.95 3.89 26.36
CA LEU A 380 10.19 2.75 25.88
C LEU A 380 8.92 3.22 25.17
N PHE A 381 8.54 2.54 24.09
CA PHE A 381 7.26 2.73 23.41
C PHE A 381 6.71 1.38 22.92
N GLY A 382 5.42 1.35 22.56
CA GLY A 382 4.68 0.11 22.30
C GLY A 382 3.90 0.09 21.00
N PHE A 383 4.41 0.74 19.96
CA PHE A 383 3.82 0.80 18.61
C PHE A 383 4.93 0.63 17.55
N TRP A 384 4.60 0.14 16.36
CA TRP A 384 5.53 0.17 15.22
C TRP A 384 5.36 1.46 14.44
N THR A 385 6.43 1.95 13.82
CA THR A 385 6.40 3.18 13.03
C THR A 385 7.39 3.10 11.88
N VAL A 386 7.03 3.64 10.71
CA VAL A 386 7.82 3.67 9.47
C VAL A 386 8.16 2.28 8.89
N LEU A 387 8.64 1.32 9.68
CA LEU A 387 8.82 -0.08 9.29
C LEU A 387 7.45 -0.77 9.16
N SER A 388 7.15 -1.31 7.97
CA SER A 388 5.88 -1.98 7.67
C SER A 388 6.02 -3.41 7.15
N GLY A 389 7.25 -3.89 6.96
CA GLY A 389 7.48 -5.27 6.53
C GLY A 389 8.94 -5.70 6.62
N ILE A 390 9.12 -6.99 6.88
CA ILE A 390 10.40 -7.70 6.75
C ILE A 390 10.15 -8.90 5.84
N GLU A 391 10.93 -8.96 4.77
CA GLU A 391 10.85 -10.03 3.80
C GLU A 391 12.16 -10.80 3.75
N VAL A 392 12.04 -12.11 3.55
CA VAL A 392 13.19 -13.01 3.44
C VAL A 392 13.15 -13.81 2.15
N THR A 393 14.33 -14.19 1.66
CA THR A 393 14.43 -15.31 0.71
C THR A 393 14.86 -16.56 1.44
N GLY A 394 14.23 -17.69 1.13
CA GLY A 394 14.51 -18.95 1.80
C GLY A 394 13.79 -20.15 1.19
N PRO A 395 13.69 -21.27 1.91
CA PRO A 395 12.95 -22.45 1.47
C PRO A 395 11.43 -22.25 1.49
N SER A 396 10.92 -21.25 2.22
CA SER A 396 9.53 -20.79 2.12
C SER A 396 9.31 -20.01 0.82
N HIS A 397 8.16 -20.22 0.19
CA HIS A 397 7.82 -19.61 -1.10
C HIS A 397 6.42 -19.00 -1.16
N SER A 398 5.73 -18.94 -0.02
CA SER A 398 4.38 -18.41 0.09
C SER A 398 4.13 -17.77 1.44
N THR A 399 3.21 -16.81 1.47
CA THR A 399 2.74 -16.12 2.67
C THR A 399 1.24 -16.30 2.83
N VAL A 400 0.82 -16.58 4.05
CA VAL A 400 -0.55 -16.47 4.55
C VAL A 400 -0.67 -15.10 5.22
N VAL A 401 -1.64 -14.29 4.79
CA VAL A 401 -1.93 -12.99 5.41
C VAL A 401 -3.14 -13.13 6.32
N ALA A 402 -3.02 -12.70 7.58
CA ALA A 402 -4.13 -12.57 8.50
C ALA A 402 -4.67 -11.13 8.40
N LEU A 403 -5.82 -10.95 7.75
CA LEU A 403 -6.51 -9.67 7.67
C LEU A 403 -7.58 -9.60 8.77
N GLY A 404 -7.50 -8.61 9.64
CA GLY A 404 -8.49 -8.51 10.71
C GLY A 404 -8.46 -7.23 11.54
N ASP A 405 -9.20 -7.33 12.63
CA ASP A 405 -9.34 -6.28 13.64
C ASP A 405 -8.44 -6.51 14.88
N SER A 406 -8.83 -5.99 16.05
CA SER A 406 -8.10 -6.12 17.32
C SER A 406 -7.89 -7.55 17.79
N ILE A 407 -8.75 -8.48 17.39
CA ILE A 407 -8.59 -9.91 17.71
C ILE A 407 -7.46 -10.50 16.87
N THR A 408 -7.32 -10.07 15.62
CA THR A 408 -6.21 -10.50 14.76
C THR A 408 -4.91 -9.82 15.14
N ASP A 409 -4.99 -8.52 15.40
CA ASP A 409 -3.91 -7.69 15.97
C ASP A 409 -3.51 -8.14 17.40
N GLY A 410 -4.22 -9.09 18.01
CA GLY A 410 -3.77 -9.71 19.25
C GLY A 410 -3.87 -8.82 20.48
N TYR A 411 -4.88 -7.94 20.55
CA TYR A 411 -5.23 -7.22 21.76
C TYR A 411 -5.42 -8.18 22.95
N ALA A 412 -5.01 -7.78 24.15
CA ALA A 412 -4.99 -8.62 25.35
C ALA A 412 -4.08 -9.87 25.31
N SER A 413 -3.25 -10.03 24.27
CA SER A 413 -2.10 -10.95 24.36
C SER A 413 -1.09 -10.45 25.39
N THR A 414 -0.24 -11.36 25.88
CA THR A 414 0.82 -10.99 26.82
C THR A 414 1.85 -10.11 26.12
N VAL A 415 2.11 -8.90 26.64
CA VAL A 415 3.18 -8.01 26.14
C VAL A 415 4.51 -8.74 26.09
N ASN A 416 5.25 -8.61 24.97
CA ASN A 416 6.47 -9.33 24.66
C ASN A 416 6.32 -10.87 24.56
N GLY A 417 5.10 -11.38 24.56
CA GLY A 417 4.81 -12.81 24.58
C GLY A 417 4.68 -13.43 23.20
N ASN A 418 4.42 -12.64 22.15
CA ASN A 418 4.11 -13.12 20.79
C ASN A 418 3.01 -14.20 20.78
N GLN A 419 1.95 -14.00 21.58
CA GLN A 419 0.85 -14.95 21.81
C GLN A 419 -0.41 -14.60 21.01
N ARG A 420 -0.25 -13.97 19.84
CA ARG A 420 -1.35 -13.67 18.92
C ARG A 420 -1.69 -14.93 18.12
N TRP A 421 -2.92 -15.10 17.65
CA TRP A 421 -3.28 -16.29 16.87
C TRP A 421 -2.45 -16.44 15.58
N PRO A 422 -2.03 -15.35 14.88
CA PRO A 422 -1.12 -15.48 13.72
C PRO A 422 0.26 -16.01 14.10
N ASN A 423 0.78 -15.70 15.30
CA ASN A 423 2.05 -16.25 15.80
C ASN A 423 1.94 -17.75 16.06
N TYR A 424 0.89 -18.19 16.76
CA TYR A 424 0.64 -19.62 16.97
C TYR A 424 0.41 -20.36 15.65
N LEU A 425 -0.26 -19.75 14.66
CA LEU A 425 -0.40 -20.33 13.33
C LEU A 425 0.99 -20.54 12.67
N ALA A 426 1.87 -19.54 12.73
CA ALA A 426 3.23 -19.66 12.20
C ALA A 426 3.99 -20.83 12.84
N GLN A 427 3.91 -20.96 14.17
CA GLN A 427 4.52 -22.07 14.91
C GLN A 427 3.97 -23.44 14.49
N ARG A 428 2.64 -23.56 14.31
CA ARG A 428 2.01 -24.80 13.83
C ARG A 428 2.47 -25.16 12.41
N LEU A 429 2.56 -24.18 11.52
CA LEU A 429 3.05 -24.37 10.15
C LEU A 429 4.52 -24.79 10.11
N LEU A 430 5.38 -24.14 10.90
CA LEU A 430 6.78 -24.54 11.07
C LEU A 430 6.93 -25.96 11.63
N ALA A 431 6.11 -26.33 12.62
CA ALA A 431 6.13 -27.67 13.19
C ALA A 431 5.74 -28.75 12.16
N LYS A 432 4.82 -28.42 11.23
CA LYS A 432 4.35 -29.33 10.17
C LYS A 432 5.32 -29.43 9.00
N ASP A 433 5.75 -28.28 8.46
CA ASP A 433 6.42 -28.19 7.16
C ASP A 433 7.90 -27.76 7.26
N GLY A 434 8.37 -27.48 8.48
CA GLY A 434 9.74 -27.06 8.75
C GLY A 434 10.09 -25.77 8.00
N PRO A 435 11.32 -25.66 7.45
CA PRO A 435 11.75 -24.46 6.71
C PRO A 435 10.93 -24.12 5.46
N LYS A 436 10.08 -25.04 4.99
CA LYS A 436 9.21 -24.84 3.80
C LYS A 436 7.82 -24.32 4.17
N ALA A 437 7.53 -24.17 5.46
CA ALA A 437 6.27 -23.61 5.93
C ALA A 437 5.96 -22.29 5.22
N PRO A 438 4.70 -22.02 4.85
CA PRO A 438 4.32 -20.69 4.43
C PRO A 438 4.57 -19.70 5.58
N ALA A 439 5.05 -18.51 5.24
CA ALA A 439 5.16 -17.41 6.18
C ALA A 439 3.77 -16.96 6.64
N VAL A 440 3.69 -16.35 7.81
CA VAL A 440 2.47 -15.70 8.30
C VAL A 440 2.77 -14.22 8.52
N ALA A 441 1.93 -13.38 7.93
CA ALA A 441 1.96 -11.93 8.01
C ALA A 441 0.67 -11.44 8.69
N ASP A 442 0.79 -10.62 9.72
CA ASP A 442 -0.33 -10.09 10.49
C ASP A 442 -0.65 -8.67 10.01
N GLU A 443 -1.84 -8.50 9.42
CA GLU A 443 -2.35 -7.22 8.94
C GLU A 443 -3.59 -6.80 9.74
N GLY A 444 -3.70 -7.27 10.99
CA GLY A 444 -4.66 -6.79 11.97
C GLY A 444 -4.55 -5.28 12.20
N ILE A 445 -5.68 -4.60 12.40
CA ILE A 445 -5.71 -3.23 12.94
C ILE A 445 -6.79 -3.18 14.02
N SER A 446 -6.41 -2.82 15.24
CA SER A 446 -7.36 -2.70 16.35
C SER A 446 -8.53 -1.75 16.07
N GLY A 447 -9.77 -2.24 16.19
CA GLY A 447 -10.98 -1.48 15.90
C GLY A 447 -11.36 -1.37 14.41
N ASN A 448 -10.61 -2.07 13.53
CA ASN A 448 -10.89 -2.06 12.09
C ASN A 448 -12.26 -2.63 11.77
N LYS A 449 -12.80 -2.17 10.65
CA LYS A 449 -14.15 -2.44 10.18
C LYS A 449 -14.12 -2.80 8.71
N VAL A 450 -15.11 -3.56 8.27
CA VAL A 450 -15.33 -3.90 6.86
C VAL A 450 -15.82 -2.69 6.07
N LEU A 451 -16.75 -1.92 6.65
CA LEU A 451 -17.60 -1.00 5.89
C LEU A 451 -17.21 0.47 5.99
N THR A 452 -16.62 0.89 7.11
CA THR A 452 -16.45 2.32 7.43
C THR A 452 -15.05 2.63 7.90
N ASP A 453 -14.51 3.73 7.39
CA ASP A 453 -13.20 4.24 7.79
C ASP A 453 -13.27 4.89 9.17
N ALA A 454 -12.20 4.73 9.94
CA ALA A 454 -11.91 5.66 11.03
C ALA A 454 -11.06 6.84 10.55
N PHE A 455 -10.29 6.66 9.47
CA PHE A 455 -9.47 7.73 8.89
C PHE A 455 -10.32 8.78 8.19
N THR A 456 -10.29 10.02 8.70
CA THR A 456 -10.94 11.17 8.05
C THR A 456 -9.96 12.18 7.45
N GLY A 457 -8.66 11.85 7.40
CA GLY A 457 -7.59 12.80 7.05
C GLY A 457 -6.91 13.42 8.28
N LEU A 458 -5.80 14.14 8.07
CA LEU A 458 -5.00 14.70 9.16
C LEU A 458 -5.46 16.11 9.60
N PRO A 459 -5.42 16.43 10.92
CA PRO A 459 -5.04 15.54 12.03
C PRO A 459 -6.16 14.54 12.34
N ASN A 460 -5.78 13.28 12.50
CA ASN A 460 -6.70 12.21 12.88
C ASN A 460 -6.47 11.81 14.35
N THR A 461 -7.54 11.46 15.04
CA THR A 461 -7.50 10.95 16.42
C THR A 461 -8.02 9.51 16.54
N GLY A 462 -8.41 8.89 15.42
CA GLY A 462 -8.78 7.48 15.35
C GLY A 462 -7.55 6.56 15.26
N THR A 463 -7.71 5.31 15.72
CA THR A 463 -6.72 4.24 15.64
C THR A 463 -7.24 3.00 14.89
N ALA A 464 -8.44 3.10 14.30
CA ALA A 464 -9.15 1.97 13.70
C ALA A 464 -8.88 1.80 12.19
N GLY A 465 -8.00 2.63 11.64
CA GLY A 465 -7.50 2.50 10.28
C GLY A 465 -8.50 2.83 9.18
N ILE A 466 -8.06 2.53 7.96
CA ILE A 466 -8.90 2.45 6.76
C ILE A 466 -9.72 1.16 6.82
N LYS A 467 -10.97 1.17 6.34
CA LYS A 467 -11.81 -0.04 6.26
C LYS A 467 -11.13 -1.17 5.47
N ALA A 468 -11.38 -2.41 5.87
CA ALA A 468 -10.74 -3.60 5.29
C ALA A 468 -10.91 -3.69 3.77
N THR A 469 -12.07 -3.29 3.25
CA THR A 469 -12.36 -3.30 1.79
C THR A 469 -11.49 -2.33 0.97
N ALA A 470 -10.95 -1.27 1.58
CA ALA A 470 -10.13 -0.26 0.90
C ALA A 470 -8.63 -0.46 1.07
N ARG A 471 -8.18 -1.25 2.08
CA ARG A 471 -6.75 -1.47 2.35
C ARG A 471 -6.16 -2.75 1.76
N LEU A 472 -6.95 -3.57 1.05
CA LEU A 472 -6.48 -4.84 0.48
C LEU A 472 -5.25 -4.67 -0.42
N ASP A 473 -5.19 -3.63 -1.24
CA ASP A 473 -4.06 -3.42 -2.14
C ASP A 473 -2.76 -3.09 -1.39
N ARG A 474 -2.88 -2.22 -0.38
CA ARG A 474 -1.77 -1.74 0.45
C ARG A 474 -1.27 -2.81 1.41
N ASP A 475 -2.16 -3.51 2.10
CA ASP A 475 -1.82 -4.37 3.24
C ASP A 475 -1.74 -5.84 2.88
N VAL A 476 -2.52 -6.31 1.90
CA VAL A 476 -2.62 -7.74 1.57
C VAL A 476 -1.89 -8.06 0.25
N LEU A 477 -2.27 -7.39 -0.84
CA LEU A 477 -1.79 -7.69 -2.20
C LEU A 477 -0.34 -7.26 -2.43
N SER A 478 0.18 -6.38 -1.59
CA SER A 478 1.59 -5.94 -1.61
C SER A 478 2.53 -6.91 -0.87
N GLN A 479 2.00 -7.87 -0.11
CA GLN A 479 2.82 -8.78 0.68
C GLN A 479 3.54 -9.79 -0.21
N ALA A 480 4.85 -9.88 -0.05
CA ALA A 480 5.66 -10.78 -0.85
C ALA A 480 5.22 -12.23 -0.65
N GLY A 481 4.96 -12.93 -1.76
CA GLY A 481 4.61 -14.33 -1.75
C GLY A 481 3.19 -14.64 -1.30
N VAL A 482 2.30 -13.65 -1.11
CA VAL A 482 0.91 -13.91 -0.67
C VAL A 482 0.21 -14.93 -1.57
N ARG A 483 -0.40 -15.94 -0.94
CA ARG A 483 -1.20 -16.99 -1.61
C ARG A 483 -2.55 -17.19 -0.96
N THR A 484 -2.63 -17.02 0.35
CA THR A 484 -3.84 -17.26 1.14
C THR A 484 -4.06 -16.10 2.09
N VAL A 485 -5.31 -15.73 2.29
CA VAL A 485 -5.73 -14.69 3.23
C VAL A 485 -6.75 -15.29 4.17
N ILE A 486 -6.51 -15.17 5.48
CA ILE A 486 -7.48 -15.50 6.51
C ILE A 486 -8.14 -14.18 6.93
N VAL A 487 -9.46 -14.09 6.76
CA VAL A 487 -10.24 -12.88 7.06
C VAL A 487 -11.03 -13.08 8.34
N LEU A 488 -10.73 -12.30 9.38
CA LEU A 488 -11.51 -12.21 10.61
C LEU A 488 -11.85 -10.74 10.86
N GLU A 489 -13.02 -10.34 10.38
CA GLU A 489 -13.47 -8.95 10.34
C GLU A 489 -14.99 -8.86 10.52
N GLY A 490 -15.46 -7.71 11.02
CA GLY A 490 -16.89 -7.37 11.11
C GLY A 490 -17.44 -7.25 12.52
N ILE A 491 -16.69 -7.61 13.56
CA ILE A 491 -17.18 -7.52 14.94
C ILE A 491 -17.35 -6.06 15.38
N ASN A 492 -16.44 -5.18 14.94
CA ASN A 492 -16.54 -3.74 15.18
C ASN A 492 -17.65 -3.07 14.37
N ASP A 493 -17.99 -3.59 13.18
CA ASP A 493 -19.15 -3.13 12.44
C ASP A 493 -20.44 -3.46 13.22
N VAL A 494 -20.53 -4.67 13.78
CA VAL A 494 -21.64 -5.08 14.65
C VAL A 494 -21.72 -4.20 15.91
N ASP A 495 -20.60 -3.92 16.57
CA ASP A 495 -20.57 -2.98 17.70
C ASP A 495 -21.04 -1.57 17.28
N ASN A 496 -20.74 -1.15 16.06
CA ASN A 496 -21.25 0.12 15.52
C ASN A 496 -22.69 0.04 14.96
N ASN A 497 -23.42 -1.05 15.24
CA ASN A 497 -24.79 -1.29 14.79
C ASN A 497 -24.97 -1.37 13.27
N ALA A 498 -23.92 -1.75 12.53
CA ALA A 498 -24.05 -2.02 11.11
C ALA A 498 -25.03 -3.19 10.87
N PRO A 499 -25.91 -3.10 9.87
CA PRO A 499 -26.75 -4.22 9.48
C PRO A 499 -25.90 -5.43 9.06
N ALA A 500 -26.23 -6.62 9.54
CA ALA A 500 -25.54 -7.86 9.18
C ALA A 500 -25.44 -8.08 7.66
N ALA A 501 -26.48 -7.71 6.91
CA ALA A 501 -26.50 -7.82 5.46
C ALA A 501 -25.41 -6.98 4.77
N ASP A 502 -25.11 -5.80 5.31
CA ASP A 502 -24.09 -4.91 4.76
C ASP A 502 -22.69 -5.48 5.06
N VAL A 503 -22.47 -5.98 6.29
CA VAL A 503 -21.21 -6.64 6.66
C VAL A 503 -20.97 -7.87 5.78
N ILE A 504 -21.99 -8.70 5.56
CA ILE A 504 -21.93 -9.85 4.64
C ILE A 504 -21.55 -9.41 3.22
N ALA A 505 -22.18 -8.36 2.69
CA ALA A 505 -21.85 -7.83 1.38
C ALA A 505 -20.39 -7.33 1.29
N GLY A 506 -19.89 -6.71 2.36
CA GLY A 506 -18.50 -6.29 2.46
C GLY A 506 -17.51 -7.47 2.51
N LEU A 507 -17.82 -8.54 3.26
CA LEU A 507 -17.01 -9.76 3.28
C LEU A 507 -17.01 -10.46 1.90
N GLN A 508 -18.15 -10.49 1.21
CA GLN A 508 -18.23 -10.97 -0.18
C GLN A 508 -17.38 -10.13 -1.13
N GLN A 509 -17.37 -8.80 -0.97
CA GLN A 509 -16.51 -7.91 -1.75
C GLN A 509 -15.04 -8.20 -1.50
N ILE A 510 -14.62 -8.39 -0.25
CA ILE A 510 -13.23 -8.76 0.09
C ILE A 510 -12.86 -10.07 -0.63
N ALA A 511 -13.69 -11.11 -0.51
CA ALA A 511 -13.42 -12.40 -1.15
C ALA A 511 -13.31 -12.28 -2.68
N ALA A 512 -14.28 -11.62 -3.32
CA ALA A 512 -14.29 -11.42 -4.76
C ALA A 512 -13.06 -10.65 -5.25
N THR A 513 -12.64 -9.59 -4.53
CA THR A 513 -11.42 -8.85 -4.86
C THR A 513 -10.19 -9.76 -4.74
N LEU A 514 -10.00 -10.48 -3.63
CA LEU A 514 -8.84 -11.35 -3.45
C LEU A 514 -8.79 -12.51 -4.47
N HIS A 515 -9.94 -13.11 -4.80
CA HIS A 515 -10.06 -14.11 -5.87
C HIS A 515 -9.70 -13.56 -7.24
N SER A 516 -9.99 -12.28 -7.52
CA SER A 516 -9.59 -11.64 -8.79
C SER A 516 -8.06 -11.55 -8.95
N TYR A 517 -7.31 -11.59 -7.85
CA TYR A 517 -5.85 -11.69 -7.81
C TYR A 517 -5.35 -13.15 -7.69
N GLY A 518 -6.25 -14.13 -7.73
CA GLY A 518 -5.93 -15.55 -7.65
C GLY A 518 -5.49 -16.01 -6.25
N LEU A 519 -5.84 -15.25 -5.21
CA LEU A 519 -5.57 -15.62 -3.82
C LEU A 519 -6.66 -16.52 -3.27
N ARG A 520 -6.30 -17.43 -2.37
CA ARG A 520 -7.24 -18.21 -1.58
C ARG A 520 -7.76 -17.39 -0.41
N VAL A 521 -9.04 -17.53 -0.08
CA VAL A 521 -9.68 -16.82 1.03
C VAL A 521 -10.28 -17.81 2.03
N VAL A 522 -9.85 -17.70 3.29
CA VAL A 522 -10.40 -18.45 4.42
C VAL A 522 -11.14 -17.48 5.33
N ALA A 523 -12.43 -17.70 5.59
CA ALA A 523 -13.20 -16.84 6.48
C ALA A 523 -13.23 -17.37 7.91
N GLY A 524 -12.96 -16.51 8.88
CA GLY A 524 -13.14 -16.76 10.30
C GLY A 524 -14.48 -16.26 10.79
N THR A 525 -15.24 -17.09 11.50
CA THR A 525 -16.47 -16.63 12.19
C THR A 525 -16.13 -15.60 13.28
N LEU A 526 -17.01 -14.61 13.49
CA LEU A 526 -16.93 -13.65 14.59
C LEU A 526 -17.00 -14.36 15.94
N THR A 527 -16.13 -13.98 16.88
CA THR A 527 -16.03 -14.59 18.22
C THR A 527 -17.24 -14.26 19.11
N PRO A 528 -17.44 -14.98 20.23
CA PRO A 528 -18.52 -14.69 21.19
C PRO A 528 -18.29 -13.37 21.92
N THR A 529 -19.37 -12.66 22.29
CA THR A 529 -19.31 -11.32 22.90
C THR A 529 -20.24 -11.12 24.11
N GLU A 530 -20.96 -12.14 24.58
CA GLU A 530 -21.84 -12.02 25.74
C GLU A 530 -21.06 -11.58 26.97
N GLY A 531 -21.60 -10.60 27.70
CA GLY A 531 -20.92 -9.96 28.84
C GLY A 531 -20.12 -8.71 28.47
N CYS A 532 -19.78 -8.49 27.19
CA CYS A 532 -19.17 -7.24 26.76
C CYS A 532 -20.16 -6.09 26.92
N GLY A 533 -19.70 -4.93 27.40
CA GLY A 533 -20.51 -3.70 27.40
C GLY A 533 -20.96 -3.26 25.98
N CYS A 534 -20.28 -3.78 24.96
CA CYS A 534 -20.58 -3.63 23.54
C CYS A 534 -21.69 -4.57 23.03
N THR A 535 -22.18 -5.54 23.82
CA THR A 535 -23.17 -6.52 23.34
C THR A 535 -24.59 -6.13 23.73
N THR A 536 -25.51 -6.24 22.77
CA THR A 536 -26.96 -6.10 22.97
C THR A 536 -27.68 -7.21 22.18
N PRO A 537 -28.94 -7.56 22.48
CA PRO A 537 -29.64 -8.60 21.73
C PRO A 537 -29.67 -8.37 20.20
N PRO A 538 -29.87 -7.14 19.68
CA PRO A 538 -29.73 -6.89 18.23
C PRO A 538 -28.33 -7.14 17.67
N ARG A 539 -27.28 -6.83 18.44
CA ARG A 539 -25.88 -7.05 18.04
C ARG A 539 -25.52 -8.54 18.05
N ALA A 540 -25.98 -9.29 19.06
CA ALA A 540 -25.84 -10.74 19.11
C ALA A 540 -26.55 -11.43 17.92
N ASP A 541 -27.77 -11.00 17.59
CA ASP A 541 -28.51 -11.51 16.43
C ASP A 541 -27.84 -11.14 15.09
N ALA A 542 -27.24 -9.95 14.98
CA ALA A 542 -26.44 -9.59 13.80
C ALA A 542 -25.19 -10.48 13.66
N ARG A 543 -24.46 -10.70 14.77
CA ARG A 543 -23.30 -11.59 14.85
C ARG A 543 -23.66 -13.02 14.43
N HIS A 544 -24.77 -13.56 14.93
CA HIS A 544 -25.28 -14.88 14.53
C HIS A 544 -25.53 -14.96 13.03
N ARG A 545 -26.24 -13.98 12.46
CA ARG A 545 -26.54 -13.96 11.02
C ARG A 545 -25.28 -13.92 10.16
N ILE A 546 -24.26 -13.17 10.57
CA ILE A 546 -22.95 -13.14 9.88
C ILE A 546 -22.26 -14.51 10.00
N ASN A 547 -22.24 -15.10 11.19
CA ASN A 547 -21.62 -16.40 11.41
C ASN A 547 -22.33 -17.54 10.67
N ASP A 548 -23.66 -17.51 10.60
CA ASP A 548 -24.45 -18.46 9.82
C ASP A 548 -24.10 -18.35 8.33
N PHE A 549 -24.02 -17.13 7.79
CA PHE A 549 -23.54 -16.90 6.43
C PHE A 549 -22.12 -17.46 6.19
N ILE A 550 -21.18 -17.18 7.11
CA ILE A 550 -19.80 -17.67 7.00
C ILE A 550 -19.76 -19.20 7.00
N ARG A 551 -20.49 -19.85 7.91
CA ARG A 551 -20.55 -21.32 8.01
C ARG A 551 -21.23 -21.96 6.81
N ASP A 552 -22.31 -21.37 6.33
CA ASP A 552 -22.99 -21.82 5.11
C ASP A 552 -22.06 -21.69 3.90
N ASN A 553 -21.20 -20.65 3.90
CA ASN A 553 -20.18 -20.29 2.91
C ASN A 553 -20.75 -19.96 1.52
N GLY A 554 -21.63 -20.80 0.97
CA GLY A 554 -22.28 -20.63 -0.33
C GLY A 554 -21.30 -20.61 -1.51
N GLY A 555 -20.03 -21.00 -1.30
CA GLY A 555 -18.93 -20.85 -2.26
C GLY A 555 -18.29 -19.48 -2.29
N THR A 556 -18.59 -18.60 -1.33
CA THR A 556 -17.97 -17.26 -1.22
C THR A 556 -16.49 -17.35 -0.88
N PHE A 557 -16.11 -18.27 0.00
CA PHE A 557 -14.76 -18.48 0.49
C PHE A 557 -14.28 -19.89 0.11
N ASP A 558 -12.97 -20.06 0.01
CA ASP A 558 -12.36 -21.37 -0.29
C ASP A 558 -12.40 -22.32 0.92
N ALA A 559 -12.36 -21.76 2.13
CA ALA A 559 -12.52 -22.49 3.38
C ALA A 559 -13.08 -21.59 4.49
N VAL A 560 -13.48 -22.22 5.60
CA VAL A 560 -14.01 -21.54 6.79
C VAL A 560 -13.30 -22.09 8.01
N VAL A 561 -12.98 -21.23 8.96
CA VAL A 561 -12.56 -21.59 10.31
C VAL A 561 -13.58 -21.06 11.32
N ASP A 562 -14.12 -21.96 12.16
CA ASP A 562 -15.13 -21.63 13.16
C ASP A 562 -14.45 -21.18 14.47
N PHE A 563 -13.90 -19.97 14.48
CA PHE A 563 -13.31 -19.37 15.68
C PHE A 563 -14.32 -19.19 16.82
N ASP A 564 -15.60 -18.98 16.52
CA ASP A 564 -16.67 -18.93 17.51
C ASP A 564 -16.77 -20.26 18.26
N ALA A 565 -16.86 -21.37 17.53
CA ALA A 565 -16.89 -22.70 18.13
C ALA A 565 -15.59 -23.06 18.87
N ALA A 566 -14.44 -22.53 18.42
CA ALA A 566 -13.14 -22.79 19.03
C ALA A 566 -13.03 -22.25 20.46
N ILE A 567 -13.67 -21.11 20.75
CA ILE A 567 -13.49 -20.41 22.03
C ILE A 567 -14.76 -20.17 22.85
N ARG A 568 -15.96 -20.43 22.30
CA ARG A 568 -17.21 -20.25 23.05
C ARG A 568 -17.36 -21.20 24.22
N ASN A 569 -18.07 -20.74 25.23
CA ASN A 569 -18.48 -21.57 26.36
C ASN A 569 -19.55 -22.58 25.91
N PRO A 570 -19.35 -23.90 26.05
CA PRO A 570 -20.36 -24.89 25.65
C PRO A 570 -21.68 -24.79 26.44
N ALA A 571 -21.65 -24.21 27.64
CA ALA A 571 -22.84 -24.00 28.46
C ALA A 571 -23.59 -22.70 28.14
N ASP A 572 -22.92 -21.76 27.47
CA ASP A 572 -23.46 -20.47 27.03
C ASP A 572 -22.76 -20.05 25.73
N PRO A 573 -23.23 -20.52 24.56
CA PRO A 573 -22.53 -20.35 23.27
C PRO A 573 -22.31 -18.90 22.83
N ASP A 574 -22.98 -17.93 23.47
CA ASP A 574 -22.75 -16.50 23.21
C ASP A 574 -21.63 -15.90 24.05
N ALA A 575 -21.20 -16.57 25.11
CA ALA A 575 -20.09 -16.17 25.96
C ALA A 575 -18.79 -16.86 25.55
N MET A 576 -17.67 -16.17 25.73
CA MET A 576 -16.35 -16.78 25.62
C MET A 576 -16.12 -17.72 26.82
N LEU A 577 -15.48 -18.87 26.59
CA LEU A 577 -15.13 -19.78 27.69
C LEU A 577 -14.15 -19.07 28.64
N PRO A 578 -14.38 -19.04 29.98
CA PRO A 578 -13.61 -18.20 30.89
C PRO A 578 -12.09 -18.42 30.87
N GLN A 579 -11.62 -19.61 30.48
CA GLN A 579 -10.18 -19.89 30.34
C GLN A 579 -9.54 -19.17 29.14
N TYR A 580 -10.33 -18.81 28.14
CA TYR A 580 -9.91 -18.12 26.91
C TYR A 580 -10.19 -16.62 26.95
N ASP A 581 -11.03 -16.16 27.86
CA ASP A 581 -11.41 -14.76 28.01
C ASP A 581 -10.31 -13.94 28.68
N SER A 582 -10.02 -12.74 28.15
CA SER A 582 -9.15 -11.77 28.79
C SER A 582 -9.79 -11.10 30.02
N GLY A 583 -11.11 -11.22 30.15
CA GLY A 583 -11.94 -10.60 31.18
C GLY A 583 -12.74 -9.40 30.66
N ASP A 584 -12.54 -8.99 29.40
CA ASP A 584 -13.34 -7.94 28.76
C ASP A 584 -14.52 -8.48 27.94
N HIS A 585 -14.62 -9.81 27.82
CA HIS A 585 -15.69 -10.53 27.11
C HIS A 585 -15.74 -10.24 25.60
N LEU A 586 -14.65 -9.75 25.00
CA LEU A 586 -14.50 -9.51 23.57
C LEU A 586 -13.21 -10.13 23.03
N HIS A 587 -12.10 -9.86 23.70
CA HIS A 587 -10.77 -10.28 23.26
C HIS A 587 -10.33 -11.57 23.96
N PRO A 588 -9.84 -12.56 23.19
CA PRO A 588 -9.17 -13.72 23.76
C PRO A 588 -7.90 -13.33 24.52
N ASN A 589 -7.57 -14.08 25.55
CA ASN A 589 -6.23 -14.12 26.14
C ASN A 589 -5.30 -15.03 25.32
N GLY A 590 -4.04 -15.17 25.75
CA GLY A 590 -3.06 -16.02 25.04
C GLY A 590 -3.49 -17.48 24.82
N ALA A 591 -4.24 -18.08 25.76
CA ALA A 591 -4.78 -19.44 25.59
C ALA A 591 -5.94 -19.47 24.59
N GLY A 592 -6.78 -18.44 24.57
CA GLY A 592 -7.85 -18.29 23.59
C GLY A 592 -7.31 -18.09 22.17
N TYR A 593 -6.28 -17.27 22.00
CA TYR A 593 -5.59 -17.11 20.72
C TYR A 593 -4.94 -18.40 20.22
N GLN A 594 -4.36 -19.19 21.14
CA GLN A 594 -3.84 -20.52 20.77
C GLN A 594 -4.96 -21.45 20.30
N ALA A 595 -6.10 -21.48 21.02
CA ALA A 595 -7.25 -22.29 20.64
C ALA A 595 -7.82 -21.89 19.26
N MET A 596 -7.86 -20.60 18.95
CA MET A 596 -8.21 -20.10 17.62
C MET A 596 -7.23 -20.61 16.57
N ALA A 597 -5.92 -20.46 16.79
CA ALA A 597 -4.92 -20.93 15.85
C ALA A 597 -5.02 -22.44 15.63
N ASP A 598 -5.30 -23.23 16.68
CA ASP A 598 -5.46 -24.68 16.62
C ASP A 598 -6.67 -25.14 15.79
N ALA A 599 -7.72 -24.33 15.71
CA ALA A 599 -8.91 -24.60 14.92
C ALA A 599 -8.66 -24.50 13.40
N ILE A 600 -7.59 -23.84 12.97
CA ILE A 600 -7.27 -23.66 11.55
C ILE A 600 -6.77 -24.99 10.98
N ASP A 601 -7.46 -25.51 9.95
CA ASP A 601 -6.99 -26.66 9.17
C ASP A 601 -5.87 -26.24 8.21
N LEU A 602 -4.65 -26.63 8.55
CA LEU A 602 -3.45 -26.31 7.78
C LEU A 602 -3.42 -26.90 6.36
N SER A 603 -4.35 -27.79 5.99
CA SER A 603 -4.47 -28.29 4.61
C SER A 603 -5.21 -27.32 3.68
N THR A 604 -5.92 -26.35 4.25
CA THR A 604 -6.65 -25.31 3.52
C THR A 604 -5.79 -24.11 3.16
N LEU A 605 -4.55 -24.03 3.65
CA LEU A 605 -3.66 -22.88 3.52
C LEU A 605 -2.75 -22.93 2.29
#